data_AF-A0A4P2Q2K8-F1
#
_entry.id   AF-A0A4P2Q2K8-F1
#
_cell.length_a   1.000
_cell.length_b   1.000
_cell.length_c   1.000
_cell.angle_alpha   90.00
_cell.angle_beta   90.00
_cell.angle_gamma   90.00
#
_symmetry.space_group_name_H-M   'P 1'
#
loop_
_entity.id
_entity.type
_entity.pdbx_description
1 polymer ?
#
loop_
_entity_poly.entity_id
_entity_poly.type
_entity_poly.pdbx_seq_one_letter_code
_entity_poly.pdbx_strand_id
1 'polypeptide(L)' 'MSDVGSARRAKEELKAKISGEPWCVGVGVEREDGVGFIVRVTIRSGALDAARAAIPERIGDVRIKVIESDP' A
#
# COMPACT_ATOMS: atom_id res chain seq x y z
N MET A 1 -4.16 7.01 -16.02
CA MET A 1 -5.05 7.09 -14.84
C MET A 1 -5.38 5.66 -14.44
N SER A 2 -5.06 5.24 -13.23
CA SER A 2 -5.19 3.83 -12.83
C SER A 2 -6.64 3.46 -12.54
N ASP A 3 -7.08 2.33 -13.08
CA ASP A 3 -8.41 1.77 -12.86
C ASP A 3 -8.47 0.89 -11.60
N VAL A 4 -9.69 0.63 -11.11
CA VAL A 4 -9.92 -0.15 -9.89
C VAL A 4 -9.45 -1.60 -10.00
N GLY A 5 -9.48 -2.20 -11.19
CA GLY A 5 -9.04 -3.57 -11.43
C GLY A 5 -7.53 -3.70 -11.31
N SER A 6 -6.79 -2.76 -11.89
CA SER A 6 -5.34 -2.66 -11.74
C SER A 6 -4.93 -2.38 -10.29
N ALA A 7 -5.64 -1.50 -9.58
CA ALA A 7 -5.38 -1.25 -8.17
C ALA A 7 -5.65 -2.47 -7.27
N ARG A 8 -6.70 -3.26 -7.56
CA ARG A 8 -6.97 -4.52 -6.85
C ARG A 8 -5.87 -5.56 -7.09
N ARG A 9 -5.38 -5.70 -8.32
CA ARG A 9 -4.28 -6.62 -8.63
C ARG A 9 -3.00 -6.19 -7.90
N ALA A 10 -2.65 -4.91 -7.94
CA ALA A 10 -1.51 -4.35 -7.22
C ALA A 10 -1.62 -4.57 -5.70
N LYS A 11 -2.83 -4.39 -5.13
CA LYS A 11 -3.10 -4.66 -3.70
C LYS A 11 -2.84 -6.12 -3.35
N GLU A 12 -3.35 -7.08 -4.12
CA GLU A 12 -3.16 -8.51 -3.82
C GLU A 12 -1.70 -8.94 -3.98
N GLU A 13 -0.99 -8.42 -4.99
CA GLU A 13 0.45 -8.66 -5.14
C GLU A 13 1.23 -8.11 -3.94
N LEU A 14 0.94 -6.87 -3.53
CA LEU A 14 1.60 -6.25 -2.38
C LEU A 14 1.28 -6.98 -1.09
N LYS A 15 0.00 -7.32 -0.87
CA LYS A 15 -0.45 -8.08 0.30
C LYS A 15 0.27 -9.42 0.40
N ALA A 16 0.44 -10.15 -0.70
CA ALA A 16 1.15 -11.42 -0.70
C ALA A 16 2.63 -11.28 -0.26
N LYS A 17 3.25 -10.12 -0.49
CA LYS A 17 4.64 -9.85 -0.07
C LYS A 17 4.73 -9.44 1.40
N ILE A 18 3.81 -8.59 1.88
CA ILE A 18 3.94 -7.93 3.19
C ILE A 18 2.98 -8.44 4.27
N SER A 19 2.03 -9.33 3.97
CA SER A 19 1.04 -9.78 4.97
C SER A 19 1.63 -10.60 6.12
N GLY A 20 2.85 -11.13 5.96
CA GLY A 20 3.57 -11.83 7.02
C GLY A 20 4.34 -10.89 7.96
N GLU A 21 4.41 -9.61 7.62
CA GLU A 21 5.24 -8.65 8.33
C GLU A 21 4.58 -8.17 9.63
N PRO A 22 5.28 -8.15 10.77
CA PRO A 22 4.71 -7.79 12.06
C PRO A 22 4.27 -6.31 12.15
N TRP A 23 4.81 -5.47 11.25
CA TRP A 23 4.47 -4.07 11.14
C TRP A 23 3.28 -3.77 10.23
N CYS A 24 2.84 -4.72 9.40
CA CYS A 24 1.73 -4.52 8.49
C CYS A 24 0.39 -4.62 9.23
N VAL A 25 -0.37 -3.53 9.28
CA VAL A 25 -1.71 -3.47 9.90
C VAL A 25 -2.79 -3.78 8.86
N GLY A 26 -2.63 -3.28 7.64
CA GLY A 26 -3.62 -3.53 6.58
C GLY A 26 -3.20 -3.00 5.22
N VAL A 27 -3.81 -3.56 4.17
CA VAL A 27 -3.61 -3.13 2.78
C VAL A 27 -4.97 -2.95 2.12
N GLY A 28 -5.24 -1.74 1.63
CA GLY A 28 -6.51 -1.35 1.03
C GLY A 28 -6.34 -0.67 -0.32
N VAL A 29 -7.45 -0.50 -1.04
CA VAL A 29 -7.51 0.36 -2.25
C VAL A 29 -8.32 1.59 -1.89
N GLU A 30 -7.81 2.76 -2.24
CA GLU A 30 -8.45 4.05 -2.00
C GLU A 30 -8.44 4.87 -3.29
N ARG A 31 -9.40 5.78 -3.44
CA ARG A 31 -9.41 6.75 -4.55
C ARG A 31 -8.80 8.05 -4.05
N GLU A 32 -7.78 8.54 -4.75
CA GLU A 32 -7.10 9.79 -4.44
C GLU A 32 -7.37 10.81 -5.57
N ASP A 33 -7.90 11.98 -5.20
CA ASP A 33 -8.24 13.05 -6.14
C ASP A 33 -7.00 13.51 -6.93
N GLY A 34 -7.16 13.63 -8.25
CA GLY A 34 -6.06 13.97 -9.16
C GLY A 34 -5.09 12.84 -9.50
N VAL A 35 -5.19 11.67 -8.86
CA VAL A 35 -4.30 10.51 -9.11
C VAL A 35 -5.08 9.31 -9.68
N GLY A 36 -6.25 9.02 -9.14
CA GLY A 36 -7.05 7.82 -9.46
C GLY A 36 -7.03 6.81 -8.32
N PHE A 37 -7.07 5.52 -8.62
CA PHE A 37 -6.99 4.47 -7.59
C PHE A 37 -5.55 4.22 -7.14
N ILE A 38 -5.35 4.20 -5.83
CA ILE A 38 -4.07 3.93 -5.16
C ILE A 38 -4.21 2.73 -4.20
N VAL A 39 -3.08 2.15 -3.83
CA VAL A 39 -3.02 1.14 -2.75
C VAL A 39 -2.53 1.82 -1.48
N ARG A 40 -3.32 1.74 -0.42
CA ARG A 40 -2.97 2.26 0.90
C ARG A 40 -2.45 1.13 1.77
N VAL A 41 -1.25 1.27 2.30
CA VAL A 41 -0.67 0.36 3.29
C VAL A 41 -0.69 1.06 4.64
N THR A 42 -1.34 0.44 5.61
CA THR A 42 -1.34 0.89 7.00
C THR A 42 -0.32 0.07 7.78
N ILE A 43 0.59 0.76 8.45
CA ILE A 43 1.66 0.16 9.24
C ILE A 43 1.58 0.61 10.70
N ARG A 44 2.21 -0.14 11.61
CA ARG A 44 2.36 0.27 13.01
C ARG A 44 3.32 1.47 13.12
N SER A 45 3.07 2.36 14.08
CA SER A 45 3.98 3.46 14.40
C SER A 45 5.41 2.98 14.64
N GLY A 46 6.39 3.68 14.07
CA GLY A 46 7.81 3.36 14.21
C GLY A 46 8.33 2.29 13.25
N ALA A 47 7.49 1.78 12.33
CA ALA A 47 7.89 0.82 11.32
C ALA A 47 8.11 1.42 9.93
N LEU A 48 8.13 2.75 9.80
CA LEU A 48 8.20 3.44 8.51
C LEU A 48 9.44 3.06 7.70
N ASP A 49 10.61 2.95 8.33
CA ASP A 49 11.85 2.54 7.65
C ASP A 49 11.78 1.10 7.11
N ALA A 50 11.31 0.16 7.93
CA ALA A 50 11.12 -1.23 7.52
C ALA A 50 10.10 -1.35 6.37
N ALA A 51 9.00 -0.61 6.47
CA ALA A 51 7.98 -0.56 5.43
C ALA A 51 8.51 0.06 4.13
N ARG A 52 9.27 1.16 4.19
CA ARG A 52 9.89 1.78 3.00
C ARG A 52 10.93 0.89 2.33
N ALA A 53 11.63 0.05 3.09
CA ALA A 53 12.57 -0.93 2.54
C ALA A 53 11.85 -2.07 1.79
N ALA A 54 10.66 -2.46 2.23
CA ALA A 54 9.90 -3.58 1.67
C ALA A 54 8.87 -3.18 0.58
N ILE A 55 8.35 -1.95 0.64
CA ILE A 55 7.22 -1.50 -0.19
C ILE A 55 7.73 -0.57 -1.30
N PRO A 56 7.54 -0.91 -2.58
CA PRO A 56 7.86 0.00 -3.67
C PRO A 56 6.87 1.18 -3.70
N GLU A 57 7.29 2.32 -4.23
CA GLU A 57 6.40 3.49 -4.38
C GLU A 57 5.25 3.26 -5.38
N ARG A 58 5.40 2.28 -6.30
CA ARG A 58 4.40 1.89 -7.31
C ARG A 58 4.45 0.41 -7.66
N ILE A 59 3.31 -0.14 -8.10
CA ILE A 59 3.20 -1.43 -8.81
C ILE A 59 2.44 -1.17 -10.12
N GLY A 60 3.12 -1.34 -11.25
CA GLY A 60 2.61 -0.87 -12.55
C GLY A 60 2.35 0.64 -12.52
N ASP A 61 1.15 1.05 -12.92
CA ASP A 61 0.70 2.45 -12.87
C ASP A 61 0.06 2.85 -11.53
N VAL A 62 -0.04 1.93 -10.56
CA VAL A 62 -0.73 2.17 -9.28
C VAL A 62 0.25 2.68 -8.25
N ARG A 63 -0.05 3.85 -7.66
CA ARG A 63 0.73 4.39 -6.54
C ARG A 63 0.43 3.66 -5.24
N ILE A 64 1.47 3.49 -4.42
CA ILE A 64 1.36 2.94 -3.09
C ILE A 64 1.63 4.05 -2.07
N LYS A 65 0.69 4.20 -1.12
CA LYS A 65 0.76 5.17 -0.05
C LYS A 65 0.89 4.44 1.27
N VAL A 66 2.02 4.63 1.94
CA VAL A 66 2.26 4.09 3.27
C VAL A 66 1.80 5.11 4.31
N ILE A 67 0.97 4.68 5.25
CA ILE A 67 0.49 5.48 6.37
C ILE A 67 0.77 4.77 7.69
N GLU A 68 1.24 5.51 8.69
CA GLU A 68 1.34 5.00 10.06
C GLU A 68 -0.02 5.12 10.74
N SER A 69 -0.41 4.05 11.44
CA SER A 69 -1.54 4.07 12.36
C SER A 69 -1.00 4.06 13.78
N ASP A 70 -1.31 5.11 14.51
CA ASP A 70 -1.18 5.10 15.97
C ASP A 70 -2.37 4.30 16.53
N PRO A 71 -2.15 3.30 17.39
CA PRO A 71 -3.21 2.54 18.06
C PRO A 71 -4.01 3.39 19.07
#